data_AF-A0A840HVM9-F1
#
_entry.id   AF-A0A840HVM9-F1
#
_cell.length_a   1.000
_cell.length_b   1.000
_cell.length_c   1.000
_cell.angle_alpha   90.00
_cell.angle_beta   90.00
_cell.angle_gamma   90.00
#
_symmetry.space_group_name_H-M   'P 1'
#
loop_
_entity.id
_entity.type
_entity.pdbx_description
1 polymer ?
#
loop_
_entity_poly.entity_id
_entity_poly.type
_entity_poly.pdbx_seq_one_letter_code
_entity_poly.pdbx_strand_id
1 'polypeptide(L)' 'MIRFVILALLILLTAALVWLWWSDYVLIEKCLDHGGRWDADKRVCRISVTPPPTSPAFLPV' A
#
# COMPACT_ATOMS: atom_id res chain seq x y z
N MET A 1 -26.89 -30.69 -4.46
CA MET A 1 -27.06 -29.25 -4.76
C MET A 1 -26.41 -28.37 -3.70
N ILE A 2 -26.80 -28.46 -2.43
CA ILE A 2 -26.20 -27.68 -1.31
C ILE A 2 -24.66 -27.78 -1.19
N ARG A 3 -24.06 -28.95 -1.41
CA ARG A 3 -22.60 -29.13 -1.36
C ARG A 3 -21.84 -28.27 -2.39
N PHE A 4 -22.39 -28.09 -3.59
CA PHE A 4 -21.79 -27.24 -4.61
C PHE A 4 -21.89 -25.76 -4.26
N VAL A 5 -22.98 -25.35 -3.62
CA VAL A 5 -23.16 -23.98 -3.13
C VAL A 5 -22.12 -23.66 -2.05
N ILE A 6 -21.90 -24.58 -1.11
CA ILE A 6 -20.90 -24.41 -0.05
C ILE A 6 -19.48 -24.28 -0.63
N LEU A 7 -19.13 -25.13 -1.59
CA LEU A 7 -17.83 -25.07 -2.26
C LEU A 7 -17.64 -23.76 -3.05
N ALA A 8 -18.65 -23.32 -3.80
CA ALA A 8 -18.59 -22.05 -4.51
C ALA A 8 -18.42 -20.86 -3.55
N LEU A 9 -19.11 -20.89 -2.41
CA LEU A 9 -19.01 -19.84 -1.39
C LEU A 9 -17.62 -19.79 -0.75
N LEU A 10 -17.02 -20.95 -0.48
CA LEU A 10 -15.65 -21.04 0.04
C LEU A 10 -14.63 -20.49 -0.95
N ILE A 11 -14.77 -20.80 -2.24
CA ILE A 11 -13.89 -20.29 -3.31
C ILE A 11 -14.00 -18.77 -3.42
N LEU A 12 -15.23 -18.24 -3.37
CA LEU A 12 -15.46 -16.78 -3.37
C LEU A 12 -14.85 -16.11 -2.14
N LEU A 13 -14.98 -16.74 -0.97
CA LEU A 13 -14.42 -16.20 0.28
C LEU A 13 -12.89 -16.15 0.23
N THR A 14 -12.24 -17.21 -0.23
CA THR A 14 -10.76 -17.23 -0.34
C THR A 14 -10.27 -16.25 -1.39
N ALA A 15 -10.93 -16.14 -2.54
CA ALA A 15 -10.59 -15.14 -3.55
C ALA A 15 -10.73 -13.71 -3.00
N ALA A 16 -11.78 -13.42 -2.24
CA ALA A 16 -11.97 -12.12 -1.60
C ALA A 16 -10.87 -11.82 -0.56
N LEU A 17 -10.50 -12.81 0.26
CA LEU A 17 -9.41 -12.68 1.23
C LEU A 17 -8.06 -12.41 0.56
N VAL A 18 -7.74 -13.15 -0.51
CA VAL A 18 -6.51 -12.95 -1.29
C VAL A 18 -6.48 -11.58 -1.95
N TRP A 19 -7.62 -11.12 -2.48
CA TRP A 19 -7.74 -9.78 -3.06
C TRP A 19 -7.49 -8.69 -2.01
N LEU A 20 -8.11 -8.80 -0.83
CA LEU A 20 -7.91 -7.86 0.26
C LEU A 20 -6.45 -7.80 0.71
N TRP A 21 -5.81 -8.96 0.80
CA TRP A 21 -4.40 -9.05 1.16
C TRP A 21 -3.50 -8.32 0.15
N TRP A 22 -3.71 -8.55 -1.14
CA TRP A 22 -2.91 -7.90 -2.19
C TRP A 22 -3.17 -6.40 -2.31
N SER A 23 -4.43 -5.97 -2.21
CA SER A 23 -4.82 -4.58 -2.44
C SER A 23 -4.45 -3.64 -1.29
N ASP A 24 -4.45 -4.12 -0.05
CA ASP A 24 -4.25 -3.24 1.10
C ASP A 24 -2.96 -3.58 1.83
N TYR A 25 -2.74 -4.84 2.19
CA TYR A 25 -1.60 -5.22 3.02
C TYR A 25 -0.25 -5.03 2.31
N VAL A 26 -0.12 -5.55 1.08
CA VAL A 26 1.15 -5.48 0.32
C VAL A 26 1.54 -4.04 -0.03
N LEU A 27 0.56 -3.18 -0.34
CA LEU A 27 0.81 -1.78 -0.67
C LEU A 27 1.27 -0.97 0.56
N ILE A 28 0.70 -1.27 1.73
CA ILE A 28 1.08 -0.65 3.00
C ILE A 28 2.51 -1.05 3.38
N GLU A 29 2.85 -2.36 3.34
CA GLU A 29 4.20 -2.82 3.68
C GLU A 29 5.25 -2.21 2.77
N LYS A 30 5.04 -2.25 1.44
CA LYS A 30 5.96 -1.60 0.50
C LYS A 30 6.14 -0.11 0.78
N CYS A 31 5.07 0.58 1.18
CA CYS A 31 5.15 1.98 1.54
C CYS A 31 6.06 2.21 2.76
N LEU A 32 5.89 1.39 3.79
CA LEU A 32 6.67 1.46 5.03
C LEU A 32 8.14 1.09 4.79
N ASP A 33 8.41 0.07 3.97
CA ASP A 33 9.77 -0.37 3.61
C ASP A 33 10.57 0.74 2.92
N HIS A 34 9.91 1.59 2.13
CA HIS A 34 10.54 2.75 1.47
C HIS A 34 10.63 3.99 2.36
N GLY A 35 10.31 3.88 3.67
CA GLY A 35 10.30 5.01 4.60
C GLY A 35 9.16 6.00 4.33
N GLY A 36 8.15 5.59 3.56
CA GLY A 36 6.96 6.37 3.30
C GLY A 36 5.99 6.32 4.48
N ARG A 37 5.02 7.24 4.47
CA ARG A 37 3.85 7.23 5.36
C ARG A 37 2.61 6.87 4.56
N TRP A 38 1.92 5.81 4.98
CA TRP A 38 0.65 5.42 4.38
C TRP A 38 -0.47 6.36 4.78
N ASP A 39 -1.18 6.93 3.80
CA ASP A 39 -2.38 7.75 3.97
C ASP A 39 -3.61 6.90 3.68
N ALA A 40 -4.27 6.40 4.73
CA ALA A 40 -5.38 5.46 4.63
C ALA A 40 -6.65 6.07 4.00
N ASP A 41 -6.86 7.38 4.16
CA ASP A 41 -8.01 8.10 3.60
C ASP A 41 -7.93 8.15 2.06
N LYS A 42 -6.73 8.38 1.54
CA LYS A 42 -6.49 8.50 0.09
C LYS A 42 -5.94 7.23 -0.57
N ARG A 43 -5.68 6.18 0.22
CA ARG A 43 -4.99 4.94 -0.20
C ARG A 43 -3.69 5.20 -0.98
N VAL A 44 -2.91 6.18 -0.54
CA VAL A 44 -1.63 6.55 -1.18
C VAL A 44 -0.48 6.52 -0.19
N CYS A 45 0.66 6.07 -0.67
CA CYS A 45 1.93 6.18 0.05
C CYS A 45 2.52 7.58 -0.16
N ARG A 46 2.77 8.31 0.93
CA ARG A 46 3.48 9.60 0.90
C ARG A 46 4.94 9.39 1.26
N ILE A 47 5.82 9.53 0.28
CA ILE A 47 7.26 9.47 0.49
C ILE A 47 7.76 10.91 0.61
N SER A 48 8.24 11.29 1.79
CA SER A 48 8.93 12.58 1.98
C SER A 48 10.37 12.41 1.51
N VAL A 49 10.64 12.78 0.25
CA VAL A 49 12.01 12.90 -0.23
C VAL A 49 12.59 14.16 0.42
N THR A 50 13.39 14.00 1.47
CA THR A 50 14.25 15.09 1.93
C THR A 50 15.21 15.38 0.78
N PRO A 51 15.15 16.56 0.12
CA PRO A 51 16.13 16.88 -0.90
C PRO A 51 17.52 16.77 -0.26
N PRO A 52 18.53 16.23 -0.98
CA PRO A 52 19.88 16.21 -0.45
C PRO A 52 20.25 17.64 -0.03
N PRO A 53 21.04 17.83 1.05
CA PRO A 53 21.55 19.14 1.40
C PRO A 53 22.47 19.60 0.26
N THR A 54 21.88 20.24 -0.75
CA THR A 54 22.59 21.11 -1.68
C THR A 54 22.91 22.36 -0.88
N SER A 55 23.95 22.23 -0.04
CA SER A 55 24.80 23.37 0.27
C SER A 55 25.22 24.00 -1.06
N PRO A 56 25.29 25.33 -1.21
CA PRO A 56 25.45 26.30 -0.12
C PRO A 56 24.47 27.47 -0.19
N ALA A 57 24.41 28.21 0.91
CA ALA A 57 24.14 29.64 0.85
C ALA A 57 25.15 30.30 -0.10
N PHE A 58 24.79 30.49 -1.37
CA PHE A 58 25.43 31.45 -2.27
C PHE A 58 24.32 32.35 -2.81
N LEU A 59 24.10 33.46 -2.10
CA LEU A 59 23.56 34.67 -2.68
C LEU A 59 24.74 35.61 -2.92
N PRO A 60 25.19 35.82 -4.17
CA PRO A 60 25.92 37.01 -4.53
C PRO A 60 24.93 38.03 -5.10
N VAL A 61 24.38 38.91 -4.25
CA VAL A 61 23.93 40.26 -4.60
C VAL A 61 24.10 41.16 -3.38
#